data_AF-A0A178B725-F1
#
_entry.id   AF-A0A178B725-F1
#
_cell.length_a   1.000
_cell.length_b   1.000
_cell.length_c   1.000
_cell.angle_alpha   90.00
_cell.angle_beta   90.00
_cell.angle_gamma   90.00
#
_symmetry.space_group_name_H-M   'P 1'
#
loop_
_entity.id
_entity.type
_entity.pdbx_description
1 polymer ?
#
loop_
_entity_poly.entity_id
_entity_poly.type
_entity_poly.pdbx_seq_one_letter_code
_entity_poly.pdbx_strand_id
1 'polypeptide(L)'
;MLYEMIGVVRPGRLSEVKEIAKTAGTIILSQNGVVRGYTNWGTFLLPKPAKKLQSTHHYGHHFIMRFDASARAQHALRRTMSLDPRLIRYSIVKMGEKFEDIKDVEGEAKFR
;
A
#
# COMPACT_ATOMS: atom_id res chain seq x y z
N MET A 1 -15.77 -3.36 -2.05
CA MET A 1 -15.09 -4.18 -1.02
C MET A 1 -13.98 -3.35 -0.44
N LEU A 2 -13.75 -3.47 0.86
CA LEU A 2 -12.68 -2.73 1.53
C LEU A 2 -11.38 -3.51 1.43
N TYR A 3 -10.33 -2.84 0.96
CA TYR A 3 -8.98 -3.36 0.87
C TYR A 3 -8.01 -2.48 1.63
N GLU A 4 -6.95 -3.10 2.13
CA GLU A 4 -5.80 -2.44 2.71
C GLU A 4 -4.55 -2.86 1.95
N MET A 5 -3.79 -1.89 1.47
CA MET A 5 -2.46 -2.11 0.91
C MET A 5 -1.41 -1.68 1.93
N ILE A 6 -0.44 -2.55 2.19
CA ILE A 6 0.78 -2.22 2.92
C ILE A 6 1.92 -2.21 1.90
N GLY A 7 2.56 -1.06 1.74
CA GLY A 7 3.72 -0.85 0.86
C GLY A 7 4.99 -0.68 1.67
N VAL A 8 6.06 -1.36 1.25
CA VAL A 8 7.40 -1.24 1.81
C VAL A 8 8.33 -0.71 0.73
N VAL A 9 8.66 0.57 0.82
CA VAL A 9 9.50 1.29 -0.15
C VAL A 9 10.94 1.31 0.34
N ARG A 10 11.89 1.37 -0.58
CA ARG A 10 13.30 1.59 -0.23
C ARG A 10 13.47 2.89 0.59
N PRO A 11 14.26 2.87 1.67
CA PRO A 11 14.52 4.06 2.46
C PRO A 11 15.49 4.99 1.72
N GLY A 12 15.51 6.27 2.11
CA GLY A 12 16.49 7.26 1.66
C GLY A 12 15.89 8.44 0.89
N ARG A 13 14.73 8.28 0.24
CA ARG A 13 14.08 9.37 -0.50
C ARG A 13 12.56 9.39 -0.30
N LEU A 14 12.09 10.34 0.51
CA LEU A 14 10.65 10.49 0.82
C LEU A 14 9.81 10.79 -0.44
N SER A 15 10.39 11.42 -1.46
CA SER A 15 9.66 11.69 -2.70
C SER A 15 9.24 10.41 -3.42
N GLU A 16 10.02 9.33 -3.32
CA GLU A 16 9.65 8.03 -3.93
C GLU A 16 8.40 7.45 -3.25
N VAL A 17 8.32 7.54 -1.92
CA VAL A 17 7.15 7.12 -1.16
C VAL A 17 5.91 7.91 -1.61
N LYS A 18 6.05 9.23 -1.72
CA LYS A 18 4.96 10.12 -2.16
C LYS A 18 4.50 9.80 -3.58
N GLU A 19 5.42 9.57 -4.50
CA GLU A 19 5.10 9.21 -5.89
C GLU A 19 4.39 7.86 -5.99
N ILE A 20 4.85 6.85 -5.26
CA ILE A 20 4.22 5.53 -5.22
C ILE A 20 2.82 5.62 -4.62
N ALA A 21 2.67 6.29 -3.48
CA ALA A 21 1.37 6.50 -2.84
C ALA A 21 0.40 7.25 -3.77
N LYS A 22 0.87 8.33 -4.43
CA LYS A 22 0.07 9.08 -5.41
C LYS A 22 -0.34 8.20 -6.59
N THR A 23 0.57 7.38 -7.10
CA THR A 23 0.30 6.47 -8.23
C THR A 23 -0.74 5.43 -7.84
N ALA A 24 -0.58 4.81 -6.67
CA ALA A 24 -1.53 3.85 -6.11
C ALA A 24 -2.93 4.45 -5.97
N GLY A 25 -3.05 5.64 -5.38
CA GLY A 25 -4.31 6.36 -5.26
C GLY A 25 -4.93 6.71 -6.61
N THR A 26 -4.13 7.18 -7.57
CA THR A 26 -4.60 7.54 -8.92
C THR A 26 -5.18 6.32 -9.65
N ILE A 27 -4.60 5.13 -9.47
CA ILE A 27 -5.13 3.88 -10.07
C ILE A 27 -6.50 3.51 -9.49
N ILE A 28 -6.69 3.72 -8.19
CA ILE A 28 -7.97 3.44 -7.53
C ILE A 28 -9.03 4.46 -7.96
N LEU A 29 -8.70 5.75 -7.90
CA LEU A 29 -9.62 6.83 -8.28
C LEU A 29 -10.02 6.74 -9.76
N SER A 30 -9.08 6.42 -10.66
CA SER A 30 -9.37 6.28 -12.09
C SER A 30 -10.26 5.07 -12.44
N GLN A 31 -10.41 4.11 -11.52
CA GLN A 31 -11.28 2.94 -11.69
C GLN A 31 -12.53 3.03 -10.81
N ASN A 32 -12.98 4.25 -10.51
CA ASN A 32 -14.17 4.55 -9.71
C ASN A 32 -14.13 3.94 -8.30
N GLY A 33 -12.93 3.73 -7.75
CA GLY A 33 -12.74 3.40 -6.34
C GLY A 33 -12.60 4.65 -5.47
N VAL A 34 -12.69 4.46 -4.15
CA VAL A 34 -12.56 5.52 -3.15
C VAL A 34 -11.36 5.22 -2.27
N VAL A 35 -10.46 6.19 -2.11
CA VAL A 35 -9.36 6.08 -1.15
C VAL A 35 -9.85 6.65 0.19
N ARG A 36 -9.86 5.81 1.24
CA ARG A 36 -10.28 6.24 2.59
C ARG A 36 -9.20 7.03 3.31
N GLY A 37 -7.93 6.66 3.12
CA GLY A 37 -6.84 7.33 3.79
C GLY A 37 -5.48 6.67 3.56
N TYR A 38 -4.46 7.40 3.97
CA TYR A 38 -3.08 6.95 4.02
C TYR A 38 -2.57 7.04 5.45
N THR A 39 -1.79 6.05 5.86
CA THR A 39 -1.09 6.09 7.14
C THR A 39 0.38 5.86 6.88
N ASN A 40 1.19 6.85 7.23
CA ASN A 40 2.64 6.73 7.15
C ASN A 40 3.16 6.13 8.45
N TRP A 41 3.77 4.96 8.39
CA TRP A 41 4.40 4.34 9.56
C TRP A 41 5.87 4.72 9.69
N GLY A 42 6.53 5.13 8.60
CA GLY A 42 7.94 5.50 8.61
C GLY A 42 8.88 4.32 8.35
N THR A 43 10.14 4.48 8.70
CA THR A 43 11.20 3.51 8.34
C THR A 43 11.46 2.53 9.48
N PHE A 44 11.30 1.23 9.22
CA PHE A 44 11.58 0.16 10.19
C PHE A 44 12.51 -0.90 9.60
N LEU A 45 13.05 -1.73 10.49
CA LEU A 45 13.74 -2.97 10.13
C LEU A 45 12.76 -3.92 9.44
N LEU A 46 13.23 -4.55 8.37
CA LEU A 46 12.52 -5.64 7.74
C LEU A 46 12.65 -6.90 8.62
N PRO A 47 11.63 -7.77 8.68
CA PRO A 47 11.70 -9.03 9.43
C PRO A 47 12.88 -9.92 9.01
N LYS A 48 13.26 -9.82 7.74
CA LYS A 48 14.48 -10.43 7.18
C LYS A 48 15.04 -9.55 6.05
N PRO A 49 16.36 -9.56 5.81
CA PRO A 49 16.94 -8.84 4.70
C PRO A 49 16.27 -9.23 3.38
N ALA A 50 15.86 -8.23 2.59
CA ALA A 50 15.19 -8.45 1.31
C ALA A 50 16.11 -8.03 0.17
N LYS A 51 16.35 -8.94 -0.78
CA LYS A 51 17.10 -8.63 -2.00
C LYS A 51 16.13 -8.22 -3.11
N LYS A 52 16.32 -7.03 -3.68
CA LYS A 52 15.56 -6.50 -4.82
C LYS A 52 16.54 -5.83 -5.78
N LEU A 53 16.48 -6.20 -7.07
CA LEU A 53 17.34 -5.64 -8.13
C LEU A 53 18.82 -5.55 -7.74
N GLN A 54 19.37 -6.66 -7.26
CA GLN A 54 20.76 -6.78 -6.81
C GLN A 54 21.16 -5.93 -5.59
N SER A 55 20.23 -5.20 -4.97
CA SER A 55 20.47 -4.52 -3.70
C SER A 55 19.82 -5.26 -2.53
N THR A 56 20.53 -5.31 -1.40
CA THR A 56 20.03 -5.89 -0.14
C THR A 56 19.53 -4.78 0.76
N HIS A 57 18.28 -4.87 1.19
CA HIS A 57 17.66 -3.92 2.10
C HIS A 57 17.45 -4.55 3.47
N HIS A 58 17.88 -3.83 4.51
CA HIS A 58 17.62 -4.17 5.91
C HIS A 58 16.48 -3.33 6.50
N TYR A 59 16.24 -2.16 5.93
CA TYR A 59 15.21 -1.22 6.35
C TYR A 59 14.26 -0.93 5.19
N GLY A 60 13.02 -0.59 5.51
CA GLY A 60 12.00 -0.18 4.55
C GLY A 60 11.08 0.88 5.13
N HIS A 61 10.64 1.80 4.28
CA HIS A 61 9.64 2.80 4.62
C HIS A 61 8.24 2.21 4.41
N HIS A 62 7.50 2.07 5.50
CA HIS A 62 6.19 1.44 5.53
C HIS A 62 5.10 2.50 5.43
N PHE A 63 4.17 2.29 4.53
CA PHE A 63 2.95 3.08 4.46
C PHE A 63 1.76 2.16 4.17
N ILE A 64 0.61 2.59 4.64
CA ILE A 64 -0.67 1.90 4.44
C ILE A 64 -1.60 2.79 3.64
N MET A 65 -2.32 2.18 2.71
CA MET A 65 -3.41 2.81 1.97
C MET A 65 -4.66 1.97 2.12
N ARG A 66 -5.72 2.55 2.67
CA ARG A 66 -7.05 1.92 2.75
C ARG A 66 -7.95 2.47 1.65
N PHE A 67 -8.65 1.57 0.96
CA PHE A 67 -9.48 1.96 -0.16
C PHE A 67 -10.64 0.98 -0.39
N ASP A 68 -11.76 1.52 -0.85
CA ASP A 68 -12.87 0.75 -1.39
C ASP A 68 -12.76 0.68 -2.90
N ALA A 69 -12.73 -0.53 -3.44
CA ALA A 69 -12.69 -0.71 -4.88
C ALA A 69 -13.33 -2.03 -5.31
N SER A 70 -13.46 -2.19 -6.63
CA SER A 70 -13.77 -3.46 -7.26
C SER A 70 -12.54 -4.39 -7.25
N ALA A 71 -12.77 -5.71 -7.38
CA ALA A 71 -11.67 -6.67 -7.50
C ALA A 71 -10.76 -6.37 -8.71
N ARG A 72 -11.35 -5.88 -9.82
CA ARG A 72 -10.60 -5.47 -11.02
C ARG A 72 -9.61 -4.34 -10.73
N ALA A 73 -10.05 -3.32 -9.99
CA ALA A 73 -9.21 -2.19 -9.59
C ALA A 73 -8.09 -2.61 -8.65
N GLN A 74 -8.39 -3.47 -7.68
CA GLN A 74 -7.38 -4.06 -6.81
C GLN A 74 -6.32 -4.84 -7.60
N HIS A 75 -6.74 -5.63 -8.60
CA HIS A 75 -5.80 -6.38 -9.43
C HIS A 75 -4.93 -5.48 -10.31
N ALA A 76 -5.49 -4.40 -10.84
CA ALA A 76 -4.71 -3.40 -11.58
C ALA A 76 -3.67 -2.73 -10.69
N LEU A 77 -4.06 -2.31 -9.49
CA LEU A 77 -3.15 -1.75 -8.50
C LEU A 77 -2.02 -2.75 -8.14
N ARG A 78 -2.36 -4.01 -7.88
CA ARG A 78 -1.40 -5.10 -7.61
C ARG A 78 -0.37 -5.24 -8.74
N ARG A 79 -0.84 -5.26 -10.00
CA ARG A 79 0.05 -5.35 -11.17
C ARG A 79 1.00 -4.17 -11.22
N THR A 80 0.52 -2.94 -11.08
CA THR A 80 1.40 -1.76 -11.15
C THR A 80 2.43 -1.72 -10.02
N MET A 81 2.03 -2.03 -8.78
CA MET A 81 2.98 -2.06 -7.65
C MET A 81 4.02 -3.17 -7.78
N SER A 82 3.68 -4.29 -8.42
CA SER A 82 4.64 -5.38 -8.66
C SER A 82 5.78 -5.00 -9.60
N LEU A 83 5.51 -4.07 -10.52
CA LEU A 83 6.46 -3.60 -11.53
C LEU A 83 7.35 -2.47 -11.01
N ASP A 84 6.96 -1.78 -9.93
CA ASP A 84 7.78 -0.68 -9.40
C ASP A 84 9.05 -1.21 -8.72
N PRO A 85 10.24 -0.87 -9.23
CA PRO A 85 11.50 -1.37 -8.69
C PRO A 85 11.84 -0.81 -7.30
N ARG A 86 11.28 0.36 -6.95
CA ARG A 86 11.54 1.08 -5.70
C ARG A 86 10.79 0.45 -4.52
N LEU A 87 9.78 -0.35 -4.82
CA LEU A 87 8.95 -1.04 -3.86
C LEU A 87 9.57 -2.42 -3.55
N ILE A 88 10.08 -2.57 -2.33
CA ILE A 88 10.76 -3.78 -1.86
C ILE A 88 9.75 -4.92 -1.71
N ARG A 89 8.64 -4.64 -1.00
CA ARG A 89 7.53 -5.57 -0.78
C ARG A 89 6.22 -4.80 -0.73
N TYR A 90 5.15 -5.47 -1.10
CA TYR A 90 3.81 -5.00 -0.83
C TYR A 90 2.92 -6.19 -0.51
N SER A 91 1.85 -5.92 0.21
CA SER A 91 0.75 -6.85 0.41
C SER A 91 -0.55 -6.08 0.23
N ILE A 92 -1.57 -6.75 -0.29
CA ILE A 92 -2.93 -6.21 -0.34
C ILE A 92 -3.84 -7.24 0.31
N VAL A 93 -4.53 -6.81 1.35
CA VAL A 93 -5.44 -7.63 2.15
C VAL A 93 -6.85 -7.13 1.94
N LYS A 94 -7.79 -8.06 1.86
CA LYS A 94 -9.22 -7.78 1.81
C LYS A 94 -9.72 -7.69 3.25
N MET A 95 -10.21 -6.52 3.64
CA MET A 95 -10.65 -6.26 5.01
C MET A 95 -12.12 -6.64 5.24
N GLY A 96 -12.96 -6.55 4.21
CA GLY A 96 -14.37 -6.91 4.31
C GLY A 96 -15.14 -6.77 3.00
N GLU A 97 -16.30 -7.44 2.93
CA GLU A 97 -17.23 -7.36 1.80
C GLU A 97 -18.53 -6.66 2.14
N LYS A 98 -19.16 -7.06 3.25
CA LYS A 98 -20.45 -6.53 3.64
C LYS A 98 -20.27 -5.18 4.31
N PHE A 99 -21.29 -4.33 4.16
CA PHE A 99 -21.29 -3.00 4.74
C PHE A 99 -21.14 -3.03 6.27
N GLU A 100 -21.81 -4.00 6.91
CA GLU A 100 -21.79 -4.22 8.36
C GLU A 100 -20.37 -4.44 8.90
N ASP A 101 -19.50 -5.10 8.14
CA ASP A 101 -18.12 -5.42 8.54
C ASP A 101 -17.16 -4.24 8.37
N ILE A 102 -17.49 -3.27 7.49
CA ILE A 102 -16.54 -2.24 7.02
C ILE A 102 -16.88 -0.83 7.50
N LYS A 103 -18.08 -0.60 8.04
CA LYS A 103 -18.57 0.74 8.40
C LYS A 103 -17.72 1.42 9.48
N ASP A 104 -17.16 0.64 10.41
CA ASP A 104 -16.39 1.15 11.55
C ASP A 104 -14.89 1.22 11.25
N VAL A 105 -14.46 0.81 10.05
CA VAL A 105 -13.05 0.84 9.66
C VAL A 105 -12.68 2.22 9.13
N GLU A 106 -11.98 2.99 9.96
CA GLU A 106 -11.46 4.31 9.62
C GLU A 106 -10.43 4.26 8.47
N GLY A 107 -10.17 5.41 7.84
CA GLY A 107 -9.11 5.57 6.85
C GLY A 107 -7.69 5.52 7.42
N GLU A 108 -7.55 5.53 8.74
CA GLU A 108 -6.27 5.51 9.44
C GLU A 108 -5.98 4.13 10.05
N ALA A 109 -4.82 3.57 9.71
CA ALA A 109 -4.31 2.34 10.29
C ALA A 109 -3.47 2.65 11.55
N LYS A 110 -4.16 2.79 12.69
CA LYS A 110 -3.52 3.02 13.99
C LYS A 110 -2.63 1.84 14.37
N PHE A 111 -1.39 2.13 14.74
CA PHE A 111 -0.52 1.16 15.41
C PHE A 111 -1.05 1.01 16.85
N ARG A 112 -1.25 -0.23 17.29
CA ARG A 112 -1.84 -0.54 18.59
C ARG A 112 -0.81 -0.42 19.71
#